data_AF-A0AAE4FKM4-F1
#
_entry.id   AF-A0AAE4FKM4-F1
#
_cell.length_a   1.000
_cell.length_b   1.000
_cell.length_c   1.000
_cell.angle_alpha   90.00
_cell.angle_beta   90.00
_cell.angle_gamma   90.00
#
_symmetry.space_group_name_H-M   'P 1'
#
loop_
_entity.id
_entity.type
_entity.pdbx_description
1 polymer ?
#
loop_
_entity_poly.entity_id
_entity_poly.type
_entity_poly.pdbx_seq_one_letter_code
_entity_poly.pdbx_strand_id
1 'polypeptide(L)'
;MSYKEIKDLLNKLNSENIEELKPSLIRTVNELILNINDDNISDDELDMLCNFFIMRENLRKEARKENSLIEGVLIENFIKAFDEFINEINNKDYISDAIELINTSIRSIGGIARGYRLMRKYAPPKDSNSVQYLVELKDEFYKQLRSYSSKGIYEEQFVICGLINSIKFELEEKSQEHGRYVISMLTDYKTKKMKSLEEFESETHLDESKIKMKSEFGIELQRRVYLWDNLTRKLQNHYYIENLYE
;
A
#
# COMPACT_ATOMS: atom_id res chain seq x y z
N MET A 1 -13.25 19.39 21.53
CA MET A 1 -14.46 18.97 22.25
C MET A 1 -14.81 17.50 21.97
N SER A 2 -14.71 17.02 20.72
CA SER A 2 -15.14 15.69 20.28
C SER A 2 -14.45 14.45 20.90
N TYR A 3 -13.16 14.48 21.25
CA TYR A 3 -12.47 13.28 21.77
C TYR A 3 -13.02 12.76 23.11
N LYS A 4 -13.50 13.66 23.98
CA LYS A 4 -14.06 13.29 25.29
C LYS A 4 -15.44 12.67 25.12
N GLU A 5 -16.26 13.23 24.24
CA GLU A 5 -17.60 12.73 23.92
C GLU A 5 -17.54 11.36 23.23
N ILE A 6 -16.60 11.16 22.30
CA ILE A 6 -16.34 9.85 21.70
C ILE A 6 -15.96 8.84 22.78
N LYS A 7 -15.06 9.21 23.71
CA LYS A 7 -14.64 8.32 24.80
C LYS A 7 -15.82 7.96 25.73
N ASP A 8 -16.68 8.93 26.04
CA ASP A 8 -17.85 8.72 26.88
C ASP A 8 -18.91 7.85 26.19
N LEU A 9 -19.09 7.99 24.87
CA LEU A 9 -19.92 7.10 24.07
C LEU A 9 -19.35 5.68 24.03
N LEU A 10 -18.04 5.53 23.79
CA LEU A 10 -17.37 4.24 23.77
C LEU A 10 -17.46 3.51 25.12
N ASN A 11 -17.33 4.23 26.24
CA ASN A 11 -17.46 3.66 27.58
C ASN A 11 -18.87 3.15 27.89
N LYS A 12 -19.90 3.69 27.21
CA LYS A 12 -21.29 3.28 27.38
C LYS A 12 -21.68 2.10 26.49
N LEU A 13 -20.93 1.80 25.44
CA LEU A 13 -21.24 0.71 24.51
C LEU A 13 -21.20 -0.67 25.19
N ASN A 14 -22.27 -1.43 25.01
CA ASN A 14 -22.38 -2.84 25.39
C ASN A 14 -23.25 -3.60 24.36
N SER A 15 -23.41 -4.92 24.53
CA SER A 15 -24.18 -5.76 23.61
C SER A 15 -25.66 -5.40 23.50
N GLU A 16 -26.20 -4.66 24.47
CA GLU A 16 -27.62 -4.31 24.57
C GLU A 16 -27.94 -2.95 23.93
N ASN A 17 -26.98 -2.01 23.91
CA ASN A 17 -27.20 -0.63 23.45
C ASN A 17 -26.39 -0.23 22.20
N ILE A 18 -25.65 -1.16 21.61
CA ILE A 18 -24.77 -0.89 20.46
C ILE A 18 -25.54 -0.31 19.27
N GLU A 19 -26.71 -0.85 18.93
CA GLU A 19 -27.48 -0.36 17.77
C GLU A 19 -28.13 1.01 18.04
N GLU A 20 -28.39 1.36 19.31
CA GLU A 20 -28.92 2.67 19.68
C GLU A 20 -27.84 3.76 19.69
N LEU A 21 -26.63 3.45 20.18
CA LEU A 21 -25.55 4.44 20.34
C LEU A 21 -24.69 4.64 19.08
N LYS A 22 -24.71 3.66 18.16
CA LYS A 22 -23.92 3.67 16.92
C LYS A 22 -24.19 4.88 16.02
N PRO A 23 -25.43 5.34 15.77
CA PRO A 23 -25.68 6.54 14.99
C PRO A 23 -25.03 7.79 15.59
N SER A 24 -25.15 7.98 16.91
CA SER A 24 -24.53 9.11 17.61
C SER A 24 -23.01 9.08 17.52
N LEU A 25 -22.41 7.89 17.69
CA LEU A 25 -20.95 7.72 17.54
C LEU A 25 -20.48 8.03 16.10
N ILE A 26 -21.20 7.55 15.09
CA ILE A 26 -20.87 7.83 13.67
C ILE A 26 -20.91 9.34 13.42
N ARG A 27 -21.94 10.03 13.93
CA ARG A 27 -22.05 11.49 13.77
C ARG A 27 -20.87 12.23 14.42
N THR A 28 -20.57 11.96 15.68
CA THR A 28 -19.47 12.64 16.39
C THR A 28 -18.10 12.37 15.75
N VAL A 29 -17.91 11.18 15.16
CA VAL A 29 -16.68 10.89 14.39
C VAL A 29 -16.63 11.68 13.08
N ASN A 30 -17.74 11.79 12.35
CA ASN A 30 -17.80 12.60 11.12
C ASN A 30 -17.55 14.08 11.40
N GLU A 31 -18.12 14.62 12.48
CA GLU A 31 -17.86 16.00 12.94
C GLU A 31 -16.37 16.21 13.25
N LEU A 32 -15.73 15.23 13.91
CA LEU A 32 -14.29 15.29 14.18
C LEU A 32 -13.47 15.25 12.89
N ILE A 33 -13.84 14.41 11.92
CA ILE A 33 -13.13 14.33 10.62
C ILE A 33 -13.28 15.64 9.85
N LEU A 34 -14.47 16.23 9.80
CA LEU A 34 -14.72 17.48 9.08
C LEU A 34 -13.95 18.65 9.69
N ASN A 35 -14.02 18.80 11.01
CA ASN A 35 -13.31 19.87 11.72
C ASN A 35 -11.78 19.73 11.68
N ILE A 36 -11.23 18.55 11.38
CA ILE A 36 -9.78 18.38 11.15
C ILE A 36 -9.37 18.89 9.76
N ASN A 37 -10.28 18.84 8.78
CA ASN A 37 -9.98 19.17 7.40
C ASN A 37 -10.28 20.64 7.06
N ASP A 38 -11.16 21.30 7.82
CA ASP A 38 -11.47 22.72 7.66
C ASP A 38 -11.89 23.34 9.01
N ASP A 39 -11.09 24.29 9.49
CA ASP A 39 -11.26 24.95 10.79
C ASP A 39 -12.38 26.01 10.80
N ASN A 40 -12.98 26.34 9.64
CA ASN A 40 -13.94 27.44 9.49
C ASN A 40 -15.36 27.00 9.06
N ILE A 41 -15.69 25.71 9.15
CA ILE A 41 -17.02 25.20 8.84
C ILE A 41 -18.02 25.76 9.86
N SER A 42 -19.12 26.34 9.36
CA SER A 42 -20.23 26.78 10.22
C SER A 42 -21.03 25.60 10.76
N ASP A 43 -21.67 25.74 11.93
CA ASP A 43 -22.47 24.64 12.54
C ASP A 43 -23.55 24.11 11.58
N ASP A 44 -24.23 24.99 10.83
CA ASP A 44 -25.26 24.59 9.85
C ASP A 44 -24.66 23.77 8.70
N GLU A 45 -23.47 24.14 8.22
CA GLU A 45 -22.76 23.43 7.16
C GLU A 45 -22.21 22.09 7.66
N LEU A 46 -21.68 22.04 8.88
CA LEU A 46 -21.23 20.82 9.54
C LEU A 46 -22.37 19.80 9.65
N ASP A 47 -23.56 20.26 10.04
CA ASP A 47 -24.76 19.46 10.15
C ASP A 47 -25.22 18.90 8.79
N MET A 48 -25.22 19.74 7.76
CA MET A 48 -25.53 19.33 6.39
C MET A 48 -24.55 18.26 5.88
N LEU A 49 -23.25 18.47 6.08
CA LEU A 49 -22.20 17.53 5.65
C LEU A 49 -22.26 16.20 6.41
N CYS A 50 -22.50 16.23 7.71
CA CYS A 50 -22.68 15.02 8.51
C CYS A 50 -23.90 14.21 8.03
N ASN A 51 -25.03 14.87 7.79
CA ASN A 51 -26.23 14.22 7.27
C ASN A 51 -25.99 13.64 5.86
N PHE A 52 -25.27 14.36 5.01
CA PHE A 52 -24.86 13.88 3.69
C PHE A 52 -24.00 12.61 3.78
N PHE A 53 -23.00 12.57 4.65
CA PHE A 53 -22.16 11.38 4.83
C PHE A 53 -22.96 10.16 5.31
N ILE A 54 -23.86 10.35 6.26
CA ILE A 54 -24.74 9.28 6.77
C ILE A 54 -25.65 8.76 5.65
N MET A 55 -26.33 9.66 4.91
CA MET A 55 -27.18 9.31 3.78
C MET A 55 -26.39 8.53 2.72
N ARG A 56 -25.22 9.02 2.33
CA ARG A 56 -24.34 8.38 1.34
C ARG A 56 -23.93 6.98 1.77
N GLU A 57 -23.61 6.77 3.04
CA GLU A 57 -23.21 5.45 3.53
C GLU A 57 -24.39 4.47 3.55
N ASN A 58 -25.60 4.94 3.90
CA ASN A 58 -26.81 4.11 3.84
C ASN A 58 -27.14 3.69 2.41
N LEU A 59 -27.09 4.63 1.45
CA LEU A 59 -27.28 4.32 0.03
C LEU A 59 -26.26 3.30 -0.49
N ARG A 60 -25.00 3.42 -0.08
CA ARG A 60 -23.96 2.42 -0.42
C ARG A 60 -24.26 1.05 0.17
N LYS A 61 -24.71 0.98 1.43
CA LYS A 61 -25.10 -0.29 2.08
C LYS A 61 -26.27 -0.95 1.36
N GLU A 62 -27.24 -0.17 0.90
CA GLU A 62 -28.38 -0.66 0.11
C GLU A 62 -27.92 -1.17 -1.25
N ALA A 63 -27.15 -0.38 -2.01
CA ALA A 63 -26.62 -0.79 -3.31
C ALA A 63 -25.78 -2.08 -3.22
N ARG A 64 -25.01 -2.28 -2.15
CA ARG A 64 -24.25 -3.52 -1.91
C ARG A 64 -25.13 -4.74 -1.72
N LYS A 65 -26.30 -4.61 -1.10
CA LYS A 65 -27.22 -5.74 -0.93
C LYS A 65 -27.78 -6.19 -2.27
N GLU A 66 -27.94 -5.27 -3.20
CA GLU A 66 -28.45 -5.53 -4.54
C GLU A 66 -27.37 -6.07 -5.49
N ASN A 67 -26.12 -5.60 -5.37
CA ASN A 67 -25.05 -5.93 -6.33
C ASN A 67 -23.64 -6.12 -5.71
N SER A 68 -23.54 -6.94 -4.65
CA SER A 68 -22.28 -7.20 -3.94
C SER A 68 -21.13 -7.75 -4.79
N LEU A 69 -21.41 -8.33 -5.97
CA LEU A 69 -20.44 -8.98 -6.84
C LEU A 69 -19.60 -8.00 -7.67
N ILE A 70 -20.04 -6.74 -7.80
CA ILE A 70 -19.45 -5.75 -8.70
C ILE A 70 -18.34 -4.96 -7.99
N GLU A 71 -18.47 -4.68 -6.69
CA GLU A 71 -17.44 -3.98 -5.92
C GLU A 71 -16.23 -4.88 -5.65
N GLY A 72 -15.02 -4.33 -5.80
CA GLY A 72 -13.75 -5.00 -5.54
C GLY A 72 -13.17 -5.77 -6.72
N VAL A 73 -13.87 -5.86 -7.86
CA VAL A 73 -13.39 -6.60 -9.04
C VAL A 73 -12.06 -6.04 -9.55
N LEU A 74 -11.91 -4.71 -9.62
CA LEU A 74 -10.65 -4.09 -10.04
C LEU A 74 -9.52 -4.37 -9.04
N ILE A 75 -9.84 -4.35 -7.74
CA ILE A 75 -8.90 -4.70 -6.67
C ILE A 75 -8.41 -6.15 -6.81
N GLU A 76 -9.30 -7.12 -7.02
CA GLU A 76 -8.88 -8.52 -7.15
C GLU A 76 -8.09 -8.76 -8.44
N ASN A 77 -8.42 -8.07 -9.54
CA ASN A 77 -7.59 -8.13 -10.76
C ASN A 77 -6.20 -7.51 -10.54
N PHE A 78 -6.10 -6.41 -9.80
CA PHE A 78 -4.81 -5.86 -9.39
C PHE A 78 -4.04 -6.81 -8.49
N ILE A 79 -4.68 -7.44 -7.49
CA ILE A 79 -4.04 -8.39 -6.58
C ILE A 79 -3.41 -9.54 -7.38
N LYS A 80 -4.12 -10.09 -8.38
CA LYS A 80 -3.57 -11.14 -9.26
C LYS A 80 -2.33 -10.67 -10.03
N ALA A 81 -2.40 -9.49 -10.65
CA ALA A 81 -1.26 -8.90 -11.37
C ALA A 81 -0.07 -8.65 -10.43
N PHE A 82 -0.34 -8.18 -9.22
CA PHE A 82 0.69 -7.93 -8.21
C PHE A 82 1.30 -9.21 -7.65
N ASP A 83 0.50 -10.26 -7.41
CA ASP A 83 1.00 -11.57 -7.00
C ASP A 83 1.93 -12.17 -8.05
N GLU A 84 1.54 -12.12 -9.32
CA GLU A 84 2.39 -12.57 -10.43
C GLU A 84 3.73 -11.81 -10.45
N PHE A 85 3.67 -10.49 -10.29
CA PHE A 85 4.86 -9.64 -10.24
C PHE A 85 5.78 -9.96 -9.05
N ILE A 86 5.24 -10.08 -7.84
CA ILE A 86 6.02 -10.36 -6.63
C ILE A 86 6.64 -11.76 -6.67
N ASN A 87 5.92 -12.76 -7.19
CA ASN A 87 6.44 -14.11 -7.33
C ASN A 87 7.64 -14.16 -8.29
N GLU A 88 7.58 -13.39 -9.39
CA GLU A 88 8.71 -13.25 -10.34
C GLU A 88 9.95 -12.61 -9.72
N ILE A 89 9.78 -11.69 -8.78
CA ILE A 89 10.90 -11.07 -8.02
C ILE A 89 11.45 -12.09 -7.01
N ASN A 90 10.57 -12.79 -6.29
CA ASN A 90 10.93 -13.70 -5.21
C ASN A 90 11.68 -14.95 -5.70
N ASN A 91 11.33 -15.47 -6.89
CA ASN A 91 11.95 -16.66 -7.48
C ASN A 91 13.43 -16.48 -7.88
N LYS A 92 14.02 -15.30 -7.65
CA LYS A 92 15.40 -14.96 -8.01
C LYS A 92 16.23 -14.42 -6.84
N ASP A 93 15.91 -14.83 -5.62
CA ASP A 93 16.60 -14.45 -4.37
C ASP A 93 16.53 -12.94 -4.03
N TYR A 94 15.60 -12.18 -4.62
CA TYR A 94 15.40 -10.75 -4.35
C TYR A 94 14.32 -10.49 -3.30
N ILE A 95 14.32 -11.25 -2.21
CA ILE A 95 13.31 -11.16 -1.15
C ILE A 95 13.27 -9.74 -0.55
N SER A 96 14.42 -9.09 -0.37
CA SER A 96 14.45 -7.73 0.19
C SER A 96 13.74 -6.71 -0.72
N ASP A 97 13.92 -6.81 -2.04
CA ASP A 97 13.28 -5.93 -3.01
C ASP A 97 11.76 -6.13 -3.01
N ALA A 98 11.29 -7.38 -2.90
CA ALA A 98 9.87 -7.69 -2.79
C ALA A 98 9.26 -7.12 -1.50
N ILE A 99 9.93 -7.31 -0.36
CA ILE A 99 9.50 -6.76 0.94
C ILE A 99 9.45 -5.24 0.90
N GLU A 100 10.47 -4.60 0.34
CA GLU A 100 10.54 -3.14 0.22
C GLU A 100 9.38 -2.62 -0.64
N LEU A 101 9.11 -3.27 -1.78
CA LEU A 101 8.06 -2.86 -2.68
C LEU A 101 6.66 -2.97 -2.04
N ILE A 102 6.38 -4.06 -1.33
CA ILE A 102 5.10 -4.20 -0.59
C ILE A 102 5.01 -3.14 0.51
N ASN A 103 6.11 -2.86 1.22
CA ASN A 103 6.13 -1.79 2.22
C ASN A 103 5.85 -0.42 1.61
N THR A 104 6.46 -0.09 0.47
CA THR A 104 6.16 1.14 -0.28
C THR A 104 4.68 1.17 -0.66
N SER A 105 4.15 0.07 -1.18
CA SER A 105 2.74 -0.04 -1.57
C SER A 105 1.78 0.19 -0.40
N ILE A 106 2.05 -0.40 0.78
CA ILE A 106 1.28 -0.17 2.01
C ILE A 106 1.35 1.29 2.43
N ARG A 107 2.53 1.92 2.37
CA ARG A 107 2.71 3.34 2.71
C ARG A 107 1.91 4.24 1.75
N SER A 108 1.91 3.95 0.45
CA SER A 108 1.18 4.72 -0.56
C SER A 108 -0.33 4.75 -0.35
N ILE A 109 -0.90 3.76 0.32
CA ILE A 109 -2.34 3.72 0.67
C ILE A 109 -2.61 4.09 2.15
N GLY A 110 -1.69 4.82 2.78
CA GLY A 110 -1.86 5.34 4.15
C GLY A 110 -1.61 4.32 5.27
N GLY A 111 -0.96 3.19 4.97
CA GLY A 111 -0.70 2.10 5.91
C GLY A 111 0.59 2.18 6.72
N ILE A 112 1.24 3.35 6.82
CA ILE A 112 2.59 3.50 7.43
C ILE A 112 2.69 2.84 8.81
N ALA A 113 1.74 3.13 9.71
CA ALA A 113 1.73 2.58 11.06
C ALA A 113 1.55 1.05 11.09
N ARG A 114 0.84 0.48 10.10
CA ARG A 114 0.62 -0.96 9.98
C ARG A 114 1.88 -1.67 9.50
N GLY A 115 2.53 -1.14 8.47
CA GLY A 115 3.83 -1.65 7.99
C GLY A 115 4.87 -1.69 9.11
N TYR A 116 4.98 -0.62 9.90
CA TYR A 116 5.89 -0.58 11.04
C TYR A 116 5.55 -1.62 12.13
N ARG A 117 4.26 -1.83 12.43
CA ARG A 117 3.82 -2.84 13.41
C ARG A 117 4.15 -4.26 12.95
N LEU A 118 3.96 -4.57 11.67
CA LEU A 118 4.31 -5.87 11.10
C LEU A 118 5.80 -6.13 11.14
N MET A 119 6.60 -5.15 10.71
CA MET A 119 8.05 -5.22 10.80
C MET A 119 8.50 -5.57 12.22
N ARG A 120 7.97 -4.89 13.24
CA ARG A 120 8.32 -5.19 14.64
C ARG A 120 7.93 -6.59 15.11
N LYS A 121 6.86 -7.17 14.56
CA LYS A 121 6.31 -8.45 15.00
C LYS A 121 6.97 -9.64 14.29
N TYR A 122 7.29 -9.48 13.00
CA TYR A 122 7.68 -10.58 12.12
C TYR A 122 9.05 -10.41 11.47
N ALA A 123 9.67 -9.23 11.58
CA ALA A 123 11.01 -8.93 11.09
C ALA A 123 11.90 -8.39 12.23
N PRO A 124 12.24 -9.22 13.24
CA PRO A 124 13.25 -8.83 14.22
C PRO A 124 14.58 -8.51 13.51
N PRO A 125 15.46 -7.68 14.08
CA PRO A 125 16.59 -7.05 13.38
C PRO A 125 17.59 -7.99 12.67
N LYS A 126 17.55 -9.28 12.96
CA LYS A 126 18.44 -10.30 12.39
C LYS A 126 17.81 -11.09 11.23
N ASP A 127 16.52 -10.94 10.97
CA ASP A 127 15.77 -11.82 10.04
C ASP A 127 14.71 -11.05 9.23
N SER A 128 15.04 -9.82 8.83
CA SER A 128 14.11 -8.91 8.14
C SER A 128 13.80 -9.31 6.70
N ASN A 129 14.52 -10.29 6.14
CA ASN A 129 14.38 -10.78 4.76
C ASN A 129 13.86 -12.22 4.76
N SER A 130 12.87 -12.53 5.59
CA SER A 130 12.27 -13.86 5.67
C SER A 130 11.04 -14.00 4.78
N VAL A 131 10.86 -15.19 4.21
CA VAL A 131 9.64 -15.54 3.44
C VAL A 131 8.38 -15.39 4.31
N GLN A 132 8.49 -15.73 5.60
CA GLN A 132 7.38 -15.56 6.53
C GLN A 132 6.96 -14.09 6.66
N TYR A 133 7.91 -13.17 6.78
CA TYR A 133 7.59 -11.75 6.84
C TYR A 133 6.95 -11.26 5.53
N LEU A 134 7.46 -11.70 4.37
CA LEU A 134 6.87 -11.37 3.07
C LEU A 134 5.39 -11.80 2.98
N VAL A 135 5.06 -13.01 3.44
CA VAL A 135 3.68 -13.53 3.44
C VAL A 135 2.76 -12.67 4.33
N GLU A 136 3.17 -12.40 5.58
CA GLU A 136 2.37 -11.58 6.51
C GLU A 136 2.18 -10.15 5.98
N LEU A 137 3.21 -9.58 5.36
CA LEU A 137 3.16 -8.25 4.77
C LEU A 137 2.21 -8.19 3.58
N LYS A 138 2.24 -9.21 2.73
CA LYS A 138 1.35 -9.36 1.58
C LYS A 138 -0.10 -9.48 2.00
N ASP A 139 -0.37 -10.32 3.01
CA ASP A 139 -1.73 -10.51 3.54
C ASP A 139 -2.30 -9.22 4.12
N GLU A 140 -1.49 -8.43 4.84
CA GLU A 140 -1.95 -7.14 5.36
C GLU A 140 -2.18 -6.13 4.24
N PHE A 141 -1.30 -6.09 3.24
CA PHE A 141 -1.49 -5.25 2.07
C PHE A 141 -2.83 -5.54 1.39
N TYR A 142 -3.16 -6.81 1.18
CA TYR A 142 -4.42 -7.20 0.55
C TYR A 142 -5.64 -6.90 1.43
N LYS A 143 -5.55 -7.11 2.74
CA LYS A 143 -6.62 -6.70 3.68
C LYS A 143 -6.88 -5.20 3.58
N GLN A 144 -5.81 -4.40 3.53
CA GLN A 144 -5.95 -2.95 3.41
C GLN A 144 -6.53 -2.56 2.06
N LEU A 145 -6.09 -3.19 0.97
CA LEU A 145 -6.60 -2.90 -0.37
C LEU A 145 -8.10 -3.22 -0.48
N ARG A 146 -8.53 -4.39 0.00
CA ARG A 146 -9.95 -4.80 0.04
C ARG A 146 -10.83 -3.90 0.90
N SER A 147 -10.26 -3.15 1.85
CA SER A 147 -11.03 -2.14 2.59
C SER A 147 -11.55 -1.02 1.69
N TYR A 148 -10.94 -0.80 0.52
CA TYR A 148 -11.39 0.17 -0.48
C TYR A 148 -12.52 -0.34 -1.38
N SER A 149 -12.74 -1.66 -1.49
CA SER A 149 -13.90 -2.22 -2.21
C SER A 149 -15.20 -1.65 -1.65
N SER A 150 -15.24 -1.48 -0.33
CA SER A 150 -16.35 -0.87 0.39
C SER A 150 -16.45 0.66 0.27
N LYS A 151 -15.74 1.28 -0.66
CA LYS A 151 -15.80 2.74 -0.88
C LYS A 151 -16.36 3.11 -2.24
N GLY A 152 -16.59 2.14 -3.13
CA GLY A 152 -17.17 2.37 -4.46
C GLY A 152 -16.12 2.43 -5.57
N ILE A 153 -16.60 2.33 -6.82
CA ILE A 153 -15.76 2.12 -8.01
C ILE A 153 -14.74 3.25 -8.23
N TYR A 154 -15.12 4.52 -7.99
CA TYR A 154 -14.19 5.63 -8.15
C TYR A 154 -13.02 5.56 -7.16
N GLU A 155 -13.30 5.25 -5.90
CA GLU A 155 -12.27 5.06 -4.88
C GLU A 155 -11.39 3.84 -5.18
N GLU A 156 -11.96 2.74 -5.69
CA GLU A 156 -11.17 1.60 -6.19
C GLU A 156 -10.24 2.03 -7.32
N GLN A 157 -10.77 2.68 -8.36
CA GLN A 157 -10.00 3.13 -9.52
C GLN A 157 -8.89 4.09 -9.10
N PHE A 158 -9.18 5.06 -8.23
CA PHE A 158 -8.20 6.00 -7.74
C PHE A 158 -7.03 5.28 -7.03
N VAL A 159 -7.34 4.35 -6.14
CA VAL A 159 -6.32 3.61 -5.38
C VAL A 159 -5.51 2.70 -6.30
N ILE A 160 -6.15 1.97 -7.21
CA ILE A 160 -5.46 1.05 -8.11
C ILE A 160 -4.57 1.80 -9.10
N CYS A 161 -5.08 2.87 -9.74
CA CYS A 161 -4.26 3.72 -10.60
C CYS A 161 -3.10 4.37 -9.83
N GLY A 162 -3.35 4.83 -8.60
CA GLY A 162 -2.31 5.40 -7.73
C GLY A 162 -1.22 4.39 -7.40
N LEU A 163 -1.59 3.15 -7.06
CA LEU A 163 -0.66 2.06 -6.78
C LEU A 163 0.15 1.66 -8.01
N ILE A 164 -0.49 1.52 -9.17
CA ILE A 164 0.20 1.19 -10.43
C ILE A 164 1.31 2.19 -10.72
N ASN A 165 1.00 3.49 -10.62
CA ASN A 165 1.99 4.54 -10.86
C ASN A 165 3.05 4.62 -9.76
N SER A 166 2.68 4.44 -8.49
CA SER A 166 3.64 4.45 -7.39
C SER A 166 4.66 3.32 -7.50
N ILE A 167 4.21 2.11 -7.83
CA ILE A 167 5.08 0.95 -8.05
C ILE A 167 5.96 1.18 -9.28
N LYS A 168 5.39 1.68 -10.39
CA LYS A 168 6.16 2.00 -11.59
C LYS A 168 7.30 2.99 -11.29
N PHE A 169 6.98 4.08 -10.61
CA PHE A 169 7.96 5.10 -10.23
C PHE A 169 9.09 4.51 -9.38
N GLU A 170 8.77 3.72 -8.35
CA GLU A 170 9.77 3.04 -7.52
C GLU A 170 10.69 2.12 -8.33
N LEU A 171 10.15 1.38 -9.29
CA LEU A 171 10.94 0.50 -10.16
C LEU A 171 11.85 1.28 -11.11
N GLU A 172 11.34 2.37 -11.69
CA GLU A 172 12.10 3.26 -12.57
C GLU A 172 13.25 3.94 -11.80
N GLU A 173 12.98 4.46 -10.60
CA GLU A 173 14.00 5.06 -9.73
C GLU A 173 15.09 4.04 -9.41
N LYS A 174 14.74 2.82 -8.97
CA LYS A 174 15.73 1.76 -8.71
C LYS A 174 16.58 1.42 -9.94
N SER A 175 15.95 1.37 -11.11
CA SER A 175 16.66 1.12 -12.37
C SER A 175 17.63 2.25 -12.73
N GLN A 176 17.27 3.52 -12.47
CA GLN A 176 18.10 4.68 -12.76
C GLN A 176 19.24 4.86 -11.73
N GLU A 177 18.97 4.54 -10.46
CA GLU A 177 19.92 4.70 -9.37
C GLU A 177 20.94 3.56 -9.26
N HIS A 178 20.73 2.44 -9.97
CA HIS A 178 21.63 1.28 -9.91
C HIS A 178 23.11 1.63 -10.14
N GLY A 179 23.40 2.49 -11.12
CA GLY A 179 24.77 2.95 -11.38
C GLY A 179 25.37 3.73 -10.21
N ARG A 180 24.57 4.57 -9.53
CA ARG A 180 25.00 5.30 -8.33
C ARG A 180 25.24 4.35 -7.16
N TYR A 181 24.37 3.36 -6.99
CA TYR A 181 24.54 2.31 -5.99
C TYR A 181 25.87 1.56 -6.18
N VAL A 182 26.16 1.09 -7.39
CA VAL A 182 27.42 0.40 -7.72
C VAL A 182 28.64 1.27 -7.40
N ILE A 183 28.64 2.55 -7.83
CA ILE A 183 29.72 3.49 -7.52
C ILE A 183 29.86 3.68 -6.00
N SER A 184 28.75 3.80 -5.28
CA SER A 184 28.77 3.98 -3.82
C SER A 184 29.39 2.80 -3.08
N MET A 185 29.11 1.57 -3.52
CA MET A 185 29.66 0.34 -2.93
C MET A 185 31.16 0.17 -3.24
N LEU A 186 31.59 0.62 -4.42
CA LEU A 186 32.99 0.65 -4.82
C LEU A 186 33.76 1.86 -4.25
N THR A 187 33.13 2.78 -3.53
CA THR A 187 33.83 3.92 -2.95
C THR A 187 34.22 3.65 -1.50
N ASP A 188 35.51 3.74 -1.18
CA ASP A 188 35.94 3.80 0.22
C ASP A 188 35.61 5.19 0.80
N TYR A 189 34.65 5.25 1.71
CA TYR A 189 34.20 6.50 2.32
C TYR A 189 35.24 7.18 3.21
N LYS A 190 36.23 6.46 3.74
CA LYS A 190 37.30 7.05 4.56
C LYS A 190 38.34 7.73 3.67
N THR A 191 38.69 7.11 2.55
CA THR A 191 39.75 7.61 1.66
C THR A 191 39.21 8.37 0.44
N LYS A 192 37.90 8.30 0.18
CA LYS A 192 37.19 8.80 -1.01
C LYS A 192 37.74 8.25 -2.33
N LYS A 193 38.43 7.11 -2.29
CA LYS A 193 38.98 6.43 -3.47
C LYS A 193 38.09 5.29 -3.92
N MET A 194 38.12 5.01 -5.22
CA MET A 194 37.42 3.86 -5.79
C MET A 194 38.26 2.60 -5.53
N LYS A 195 37.61 1.59 -4.95
CA LYS A 195 38.15 0.26 -4.70
C LYS A 195 38.27 -0.51 -6.02
N SER A 196 39.22 -1.42 -6.10
CA SER A 196 39.24 -2.42 -7.17
C SER A 196 38.12 -3.46 -6.97
N LEU A 197 37.79 -4.19 -8.04
CA LEU A 197 36.84 -5.31 -7.94
C LEU A 197 37.34 -6.39 -6.97
N GLU A 198 38.66 -6.63 -6.94
CA GLU A 198 39.30 -7.63 -6.07
C GLU A 198 39.21 -7.23 -4.59
N GLU A 199 39.41 -5.94 -4.29
CA GLU A 199 39.22 -5.38 -2.95
C GLU A 199 37.77 -5.58 -2.49
N PHE A 200 36.80 -5.23 -3.34
CA PHE A 200 35.37 -5.42 -3.06
C PHE A 200 34.99 -6.89 -2.85
N GLU A 201 35.49 -7.81 -3.69
CA GLU A 201 35.16 -9.23 -3.56
C GLU A 201 35.73 -9.86 -2.28
N SER A 202 36.86 -9.34 -1.79
CA SER A 202 37.49 -9.78 -0.54
C SER A 202 36.78 -9.32 0.73
N GLU A 203 35.90 -8.32 0.63
CA GLU A 203 35.14 -7.80 1.77
C GLU A 203 34.01 -8.76 2.18
N THR A 204 33.82 -8.93 3.49
CA THR A 204 32.65 -9.59 4.05
C THR A 204 31.41 -8.72 3.84
N HIS A 205 30.63 -9.07 2.83
CA HIS A 205 29.34 -8.48 2.50
C HIS A 205 28.22 -9.51 2.62
N LEU A 206 26.97 -9.05 2.66
CA LEU A 206 25.82 -9.93 2.45
C LEU A 206 25.83 -10.40 0.99
N ASP A 207 25.51 -11.69 0.75
CA ASP A 207 25.48 -12.27 -0.60
C ASP A 207 24.56 -11.48 -1.55
N GLU A 208 23.45 -10.98 -1.02
CA GLU A 208 22.50 -10.13 -1.75
C GLU A 208 23.15 -8.82 -2.27
N SER A 209 24.05 -8.20 -1.49
CA SER A 209 24.78 -7.01 -1.94
C SER A 209 25.69 -7.32 -3.12
N LYS A 210 26.33 -8.50 -3.13
CA LYS A 210 27.16 -8.92 -4.27
C LYS A 210 26.33 -9.22 -5.52
N ILE A 211 25.12 -9.76 -5.37
CA ILE A 211 24.19 -9.94 -6.50
C ILE A 211 23.82 -8.59 -7.12
N LYS A 212 23.52 -7.58 -6.31
CA LYS A 212 23.14 -6.23 -6.77
C LYS A 212 24.25 -5.50 -7.55
N MET A 213 25.50 -5.95 -7.44
CA MET A 213 26.64 -5.38 -8.16
C MET A 213 26.82 -5.92 -9.58
N LYS A 214 26.13 -7.02 -9.91
CA LYS A 214 26.26 -7.67 -11.21
C LYS A 214 25.50 -6.91 -12.31
N SER A 215 25.99 -6.97 -13.55
CA SER A 215 25.30 -6.35 -14.70
C SER A 215 23.94 -6.99 -14.96
N GLU A 216 23.79 -8.28 -14.66
CA GLU A 216 22.53 -9.02 -14.76
C GLU A 216 21.46 -8.42 -13.85
N PHE A 217 21.83 -7.84 -12.70
CA PHE A 217 20.88 -7.17 -11.84
C PHE A 217 20.33 -5.90 -12.47
N GLY A 218 21.17 -5.11 -13.16
CA GLY A 218 20.72 -3.94 -13.90
C GLY A 218 19.72 -4.30 -15.02
N ILE A 219 19.97 -5.40 -15.73
CA ILE A 219 19.04 -5.94 -16.75
C ILE A 219 17.73 -6.40 -16.09
N GLU A 220 17.82 -7.05 -14.93
CA GLU A 220 16.66 -7.49 -14.17
C GLU A 220 15.79 -6.32 -13.70
N LEU A 221 16.39 -5.19 -13.28
CA LEU A 221 15.63 -3.98 -12.93
C LEU A 221 14.82 -3.44 -14.11
N GLN A 222 15.41 -3.40 -15.31
CA GLN A 222 14.69 -3.01 -16.52
C GLN A 222 13.57 -4.00 -16.88
N ARG A 223 13.84 -5.30 -16.74
CA ARG A 223 12.84 -6.37 -16.95
C ARG A 223 11.63 -6.17 -16.02
N ARG A 224 11.85 -5.80 -14.76
CA ARG A 224 10.78 -5.57 -13.78
C ARG A 224 9.88 -4.41 -14.16
N VAL A 225 10.45 -3.29 -14.64
CA VAL A 225 9.65 -2.16 -15.18
C VAL A 225 8.75 -2.64 -16.32
N TYR A 226 9.35 -3.33 -17.30
CA TYR A 226 8.61 -3.86 -18.45
C TYR A 226 7.50 -4.85 -18.04
N LEU A 227 7.81 -5.77 -17.12
CA LEU A 227 6.85 -6.75 -16.62
C LEU A 227 5.68 -6.07 -15.91
N TRP A 228 5.96 -5.07 -15.05
CA TRP A 228 4.92 -4.33 -14.34
C TRP A 228 3.98 -3.61 -15.29
N ASP A 229 4.53 -2.91 -16.29
CA ASP A 229 3.75 -2.24 -17.32
C ASP A 229 2.84 -3.22 -18.08
N ASN A 230 3.36 -4.40 -18.43
CA ASN A 230 2.59 -5.42 -19.12
C ASN A 230 1.45 -5.99 -18.29
N LEU A 231 1.70 -6.32 -17.02
CA LEU A 231 0.72 -6.89 -16.10
C LEU A 231 -0.41 -5.91 -15.79
N THR A 232 -0.10 -4.62 -15.76
CA THR A 232 -1.05 -3.57 -15.35
C THR A 232 -1.72 -2.85 -16.52
N ARG A 233 -1.23 -2.99 -17.76
CA ARG A 233 -1.74 -2.32 -18.95
C ARG A 233 -3.26 -2.39 -19.12
N LYS A 234 -3.86 -3.56 -18.85
CA LYS A 234 -5.33 -3.73 -18.95
C LYS A 234 -6.06 -2.97 -17.85
N LEU A 235 -5.51 -2.94 -16.64
CA LEU A 235 -6.09 -2.26 -15.48
C LEU A 235 -6.09 -0.72 -15.62
N GLN A 236 -5.36 -0.19 -16.60
CA GLN A 236 -5.34 1.23 -16.95
C GLN A 236 -6.16 1.55 -18.21
N ASN A 237 -6.77 0.55 -18.85
CA ASN A 237 -7.53 0.73 -20.06
C ASN A 237 -9.01 0.99 -19.75
N HIS A 238 -9.51 2.18 -20.11
CA HIS A 238 -10.89 2.59 -19.84
C HIS A 238 -11.93 1.58 -20.35
N TYR A 239 -11.77 1.10 -21.59
CA TYR A 239 -12.69 0.11 -22.16
C TYR A 239 -12.68 -1.19 -21.35
N TYR A 240 -11.52 -1.69 -20.96
CA TYR A 240 -11.45 -2.89 -20.10
C TYR A 240 -12.11 -2.67 -18.74
N ILE A 241 -11.89 -1.52 -18.11
CA ILE A 241 -12.49 -1.19 -16.81
C ILE A 241 -14.01 -1.08 -16.92
N GLU A 242 -14.54 -0.45 -17.97
CA GLU A 242 -15.98 -0.36 -18.21
C GLU A 242 -16.61 -1.77 -18.32
N ASN A 243 -16.00 -2.66 -19.11
CA ASN A 243 -16.47 -4.04 -19.27
C ASN A 243 -16.27 -4.93 -18.04
N LEU A 244 -15.49 -4.52 -17.04
CA LEU A 244 -15.35 -5.29 -15.79
C LEU A 244 -16.60 -5.17 -14.90
N TYR A 245 -17.42 -4.15 -15.12
CA TYR A 245 -18.56 -3.82 -14.28
C TYR A 245 -19.91 -3.87 -15.05
N GLU A 246 -19.90 -4.39 -16.29
CA GLU A 246 -21.10 -4.81 -17.04
C GLU A 246 -21.63 -6.18 -16.57
#